data_AF-A0A2Z6M5M8-F1
#
_entry.id   AF-A0A2Z6M5M8-F1
#
_cell.length_a   1.000
_cell.length_b   1.000
_cell.length_c   1.000
_cell.angle_alpha   90.00
_cell.angle_beta   90.00
_cell.angle_gamma   90.00
#
_symmetry.space_group_name_H-M   'P 1'
#
loop_
_entity.id
_entity.type
_entity.pdbx_description
1 polymer ?
#
loop_
_entity_poly.entity_id
_entity_poly.type
_entity_poly.pdbx_seq_one_letter_code
_entity_poly.pdbx_strand_id
1 'polypeptide(L)'
;MLEKRSVEDGSDPVRKRSRADLTISGLREEVPVGVPTKKFILPGCISYRELLDVNTEVQVSPADIAIINDMGPASIKKSLMEDTMAVMRVLEIANTLNARDSRYLEDVERLRKKVSELKGEIAKVENDYSNYKEKYVVQEDFITELGQKVNEINTLKGSNESLTLELYMLVEEKITLENDLRLANEKVSTLAEEKEKLESFLKSFNSWPQVGDVSLEEGSNELKNFDRFALIAKIRTLENELLTSAQESFDNALAQVKCLNPEVEFKTAGMSLLKLVKDGHLKAPEGYVDDEEAKDV
;
A
#
# COMPACT_ATOMS: atom_id res chain seq x y z
N MET A 1 0.30 -27.71 22.43
CA MET A 1 0.72 -29.10 22.69
C MET A 1 1.85 -29.42 21.73
N LEU A 2 3.09 -29.39 22.23
CA LEU A 2 4.32 -29.71 21.50
C LEU A 2 4.77 -31.08 21.99
N GLU A 3 4.62 -32.10 21.15
CA GLU A 3 5.14 -33.43 21.44
C GLU A 3 6.57 -33.51 20.92
N LYS A 4 7.52 -33.41 21.86
CA LYS A 4 8.95 -33.58 21.61
C LYS A 4 9.19 -35.05 21.27
N ARG A 5 9.65 -35.35 20.05
CA ARG A 5 10.20 -36.67 19.70
C ARG A 5 11.72 -36.56 19.64
N SER A 6 12.34 -37.25 20.58
CA SER A 6 13.78 -37.33 20.81
C SER A 6 14.50 -37.85 19.57
N VAL A 7 15.60 -37.18 19.23
CA VAL A 7 16.60 -37.65 18.26
C VAL A 7 17.40 -38.74 18.96
N GLU A 8 17.20 -40.00 18.56
CA GLU A 8 18.12 -41.08 18.88
C GLU A 8 19.27 -41.05 17.88
N ASP A 9 20.46 -40.81 18.42
CA ASP A 9 21.76 -40.87 17.76
C ASP A 9 22.08 -42.33 17.40
N GLY A 10 21.69 -42.72 16.17
CA GLY A 10 21.97 -44.02 15.59
C GLY A 10 23.40 -44.13 15.07
N SER A 11 24.38 -44.05 15.98
CA SER A 11 25.75 -44.47 15.71
C SER A 11 25.79 -46.01 15.66
N ASP A 12 25.53 -46.58 14.49
CA ASP A 12 25.80 -48.00 14.26
C ASP A 12 27.31 -48.27 14.32
N PRO A 13 27.78 -49.22 15.14
CA PRO A 13 29.19 -49.46 15.31
C PRO A 13 29.75 -50.06 14.03
N VAL A 14 30.76 -49.40 13.46
CA VAL A 14 31.64 -49.95 12.43
C VAL A 14 32.16 -51.29 12.93
N ARG A 15 31.56 -52.37 12.46
CA ARG A 15 31.99 -53.74 12.73
C ARG A 15 33.30 -53.95 11.97
N LYS A 16 34.40 -53.50 12.57
CA LYS A 16 35.77 -53.85 12.18
C LYS A 16 35.84 -55.37 12.21
N ARG A 17 35.70 -56.00 11.03
CA ARG A 17 36.15 -57.38 10.85
C ARG A 17 37.67 -57.32 11.02
N SER A 18 38.14 -57.63 12.22
CA SER A 18 39.54 -57.96 12.45
C SER A 18 39.87 -59.13 11.52
N ARG A 19 40.60 -58.81 10.45
CA ARG A 19 41.30 -59.79 9.64
C ARG A 19 42.24 -60.49 10.61
N ALA A 20 41.89 -61.70 11.02
CA ALA A 20 42.81 -62.57 11.74
C ALA A 20 43.93 -62.89 10.75
N ASP A 21 45.02 -62.14 10.89
CA ASP A 21 46.27 -62.44 10.22
C ASP A 21 46.79 -63.71 10.90
N LEU A 22 46.55 -64.86 10.29
CA LEU A 22 47.19 -66.12 10.68
C LEU A 22 48.67 -65.97 10.34
N THR A 23 49.41 -65.31 11.23
CA THR A 23 50.86 -65.35 11.25
C THR A 23 51.24 -66.78 11.59
N ILE A 24 51.55 -67.58 10.57
CA ILE A 24 52.23 -68.86 10.71
C ILE A 24 53.67 -68.53 11.08
N SER A 25 53.90 -68.20 12.35
CA SER A 25 55.22 -68.08 12.95
C SER A 25 55.73 -69.48 13.25
N GLY A 26 56.46 -70.05 12.29
CA GLY A 26 57.18 -71.30 12.48
C GLY A 26 57.53 -71.96 11.16
N LEU A 27 58.78 -71.75 10.72
CA LEU A 27 59.63 -72.63 9.92
C LEU A 27 60.47 -71.80 8.93
N ARG A 28 61.61 -71.33 9.41
CA ARG A 28 62.77 -71.07 8.55
C ARG A 28 63.98 -71.70 9.22
N GLU A 29 64.24 -72.93 8.84
CA GLU A 29 65.59 -73.49 8.91
C GLU A 29 65.83 -74.12 7.54
N GLU A 30 66.61 -73.43 6.71
CA GLU A 30 67.01 -73.95 5.41
C GLU A 30 68.04 -75.06 5.63
N VAL A 31 67.69 -76.29 5.27
CA VAL A 31 68.61 -77.44 5.29
C VAL A 31 69.38 -77.47 3.97
N PRO A 32 70.71 -77.68 3.97
CA PRO A 32 71.51 -77.69 2.75
C PRO A 32 71.18 -78.90 1.84
N VAL A 33 71.20 -78.66 0.53
CA VAL A 33 71.01 -79.66 -0.52
C VAL A 33 72.17 -80.66 -0.51
N GLY A 34 71.86 -81.97 -0.49
CA GLY A 34 72.85 -83.06 -0.69
C GLY A 34 72.95 -84.13 0.41
N VAL A 35 72.06 -84.15 1.39
CA VAL A 35 72.02 -85.22 2.43
C VAL A 35 70.82 -86.13 2.21
N PRO A 36 70.93 -87.48 2.29
CA PRO A 36 69.79 -88.38 2.14
C PRO A 36 68.72 -88.05 3.19
N THR A 37 67.57 -87.56 2.75
CA THR A 37 66.53 -87.03 3.62
C THR A 37 65.70 -88.16 4.24
N LYS A 38 65.42 -88.02 5.54
CA LYS A 38 64.50 -88.89 6.30
C LYS A 38 63.10 -88.83 5.67
N LYS A 39 62.43 -89.99 5.63
CA LYS A 39 61.06 -90.23 5.13
C LYS A 39 60.12 -89.08 5.49
N PHE A 40 59.56 -88.42 4.47
CA PHE A 40 58.67 -87.27 4.63
C PHE A 40 57.24 -87.63 4.23
N ILE A 41 56.25 -87.26 5.06
CA ILE A 41 54.81 -87.41 4.78
C ILE A 41 54.27 -86.04 4.36
N LEU A 42 53.68 -85.94 3.17
CA LEU A 42 53.25 -84.66 2.57
C LEU A 42 51.97 -84.09 3.23
N PRO A 43 51.95 -82.81 3.63
CA PRO A 43 50.72 -82.07 3.95
C PRO A 43 49.98 -81.57 2.69
N GLY A 44 48.65 -81.57 2.74
CA GLY A 44 47.74 -81.52 1.58
C GLY A 44 47.55 -80.20 0.81
N CYS A 45 48.54 -79.31 0.68
CA CYS A 45 48.37 -78.14 -0.20
C CYS A 45 49.70 -77.61 -0.76
N ILE A 46 50.19 -78.21 -1.85
CA ILE A 46 51.41 -77.73 -2.52
C ILE A 46 51.24 -77.75 -4.03
N SER A 47 51.01 -76.57 -4.62
CA SER A 47 50.87 -76.38 -6.08
C SER A 47 52.00 -75.57 -6.72
N TYR A 48 53.04 -75.18 -6.00
CA TYR A 48 54.13 -74.39 -6.57
C TYR A 48 55.50 -74.78 -6.00
N ARG A 49 56.08 -75.84 -6.57
CA ARG A 49 57.51 -76.14 -6.73
C ARG A 49 57.62 -77.54 -7.36
N GLU A 50 58.78 -77.88 -7.92
CA GLU A 50 59.16 -79.21 -8.44
C GLU A 50 59.09 -80.26 -7.31
N LEU A 51 57.89 -80.55 -6.83
CA LEU A 51 57.62 -81.33 -5.61
C LEU A 51 58.00 -82.81 -5.76
N LEU A 52 58.11 -83.25 -7.01
CA LEU A 52 58.49 -84.60 -7.41
C LEU A 52 59.76 -84.50 -8.26
N ASP A 53 60.83 -83.94 -7.68
CA ASP A 53 62.18 -84.10 -8.24
C ASP A 53 62.58 -85.59 -8.20
N VAL A 54 63.45 -86.02 -9.12
CA VAL A 54 63.96 -87.41 -9.21
C VAL A 54 64.59 -87.87 -7.89
N ASN A 55 65.02 -86.93 -7.06
CA ASN A 55 65.64 -87.18 -5.76
C ASN A 55 64.65 -87.23 -4.57
N THR A 56 63.34 -87.03 -4.78
CA THR A 56 62.33 -87.01 -3.70
C THR A 56 61.47 -88.27 -3.72
N GLU A 57 61.68 -89.17 -2.77
CA GLU A 57 60.87 -90.38 -2.60
C GLU A 57 59.65 -90.09 -1.71
N VAL A 58 58.46 -90.01 -2.32
CA VAL A 58 57.19 -89.83 -1.60
C VAL A 58 56.79 -91.14 -0.93
N GLN A 59 56.70 -91.15 0.40
CA GLN A 59 56.28 -92.32 1.16
C GLN A 59 54.91 -92.08 1.79
N VAL A 60 53.96 -92.96 1.48
CA VAL A 60 52.70 -93.06 2.21
C VAL A 60 52.99 -93.83 3.50
N SER A 61 52.39 -93.42 4.62
CA SER A 61 52.65 -94.09 5.89
C SER A 61 52.24 -95.58 5.81
N PRO A 62 53.00 -96.52 6.40
CA PRO A 62 52.63 -97.94 6.37
C PRO A 62 51.23 -98.22 6.93
N ALA A 63 50.76 -97.39 7.88
CA ALA A 63 49.42 -97.47 8.43
C ALA A 63 48.36 -97.10 7.37
N ASP A 64 48.56 -96.02 6.64
CA ASP A 64 47.63 -95.60 5.57
C ASP A 64 47.66 -96.59 4.41
N ILE A 65 48.83 -97.14 4.05
CA ILE A 65 48.95 -98.21 3.04
C ILE A 65 48.17 -99.46 3.50
N ALA A 66 48.29 -99.85 4.77
CA ALA A 66 47.55 -100.98 5.32
C ALA A 66 46.03 -100.73 5.28
N ILE A 67 45.58 -99.53 5.64
CA ILE A 67 44.17 -99.13 5.59
C ILE A 67 43.65 -99.12 4.14
N ILE A 68 44.40 -98.56 3.19
CA ILE A 68 44.03 -98.54 1.78
C ILE A 68 43.93 -99.96 1.24
N ASN A 69 44.92 -100.81 1.51
CA ASN A 69 44.89 -102.20 1.04
C ASN A 69 43.75 -103.02 1.68
N ASP A 70 43.41 -102.76 2.95
CA ASP A 70 42.30 -103.42 3.67
C ASP A 70 40.92 -103.02 3.14
N MET A 71 40.73 -101.75 2.74
CA MET A 71 39.49 -101.28 2.12
C MET A 71 39.15 -102.00 0.80
N GLY A 72 40.16 -102.47 0.08
CA GLY A 72 40.02 -103.08 -1.24
C GLY A 72 39.70 -102.07 -2.36
N PRO A 73 40.01 -102.41 -3.63
CA PRO A 73 39.98 -101.48 -4.75
C PRO A 73 38.58 -100.90 -5.05
N ALA A 74 37.52 -101.68 -4.81
CA ALA A 74 36.14 -101.24 -5.04
C ALA A 74 35.68 -100.18 -4.02
N SER A 75 36.02 -100.34 -2.74
CA SER A 75 35.66 -99.40 -1.68
C SER A 75 36.45 -98.10 -1.82
N ILE A 76 37.75 -98.18 -2.16
CA ILE A 76 38.56 -96.99 -2.45
C ILE A 76 37.92 -96.19 -3.59
N LYS A 77 37.58 -96.85 -4.71
CA LYS A 77 36.95 -96.17 -5.85
C LYS A 77 35.62 -95.51 -5.47
N LYS A 78 34.83 -96.18 -4.62
CA LYS A 78 33.56 -95.64 -4.11
C LYS A 78 33.77 -94.42 -3.22
N SER A 79 34.62 -94.51 -2.20
CA SER A 79 34.95 -93.40 -1.30
C SER A 79 35.54 -92.22 -2.08
N LEU A 80 36.47 -92.49 -3.00
CA LEU A 80 37.05 -91.47 -3.86
C LEU A 80 35.98 -90.75 -4.69
N MET A 81 35.00 -91.48 -5.24
CA MET A 81 33.91 -90.86 -6.00
C MET A 81 32.99 -90.03 -5.10
N GLU A 82 32.69 -90.51 -3.90
CA GLU A 82 31.90 -89.78 -2.89
C GLU A 82 32.61 -88.48 -2.46
N ASP A 83 33.90 -88.54 -2.14
CA ASP A 83 34.71 -87.39 -1.75
C ASP A 83 34.89 -86.41 -2.92
N THR A 84 35.13 -86.90 -4.13
CA THR A 84 35.22 -86.07 -5.34
C THR A 84 33.91 -85.33 -5.59
N MET A 85 32.76 -86.00 -5.42
CA MET A 85 31.44 -85.37 -5.53
C MET A 85 31.24 -84.30 -4.44
N ALA A 86 31.65 -84.56 -3.20
CA ALA A 86 31.56 -83.58 -2.12
C ALA A 86 32.38 -82.32 -2.43
N VAL A 87 33.62 -82.48 -2.90
CA VAL A 87 34.49 -81.37 -3.31
C VAL A 87 33.87 -80.59 -4.48
N MET A 88 33.33 -81.28 -5.49
CA MET A 88 32.68 -80.62 -6.63
C MET A 88 31.45 -79.79 -6.20
N ARG A 89 30.64 -80.29 -5.27
CA ARG A 89 29.48 -79.54 -4.72
C ARG A 89 29.93 -78.29 -3.97
N VAL A 90 30.98 -78.39 -3.15
CA VAL A 90 31.54 -77.22 -2.45
C VAL A 90 32.08 -76.20 -3.45
N LEU A 91 32.75 -76.64 -4.51
CA LEU A 91 33.24 -75.76 -5.58
C LEU A 91 32.09 -75.07 -6.32
N GLU A 92 31.01 -75.79 -6.63
CA GLU A 92 29.82 -75.21 -7.24
C GLU A 92 29.14 -74.18 -6.32
N ILE A 93 29.01 -74.48 -5.02
CA ILE A 93 28.49 -73.54 -4.02
C ILE A 93 29.41 -72.30 -3.94
N ALA A 94 30.72 -72.48 -3.88
CA ALA A 94 31.67 -71.36 -3.85
C ALA A 94 31.57 -70.49 -5.11
N ASN A 95 31.50 -71.11 -6.30
CA ASN A 95 31.34 -70.40 -7.57
C ASN A 95 30.01 -69.65 -7.65
N THR A 96 28.91 -70.25 -7.20
CA THR A 96 27.60 -69.59 -7.20
C THR A 96 27.52 -68.44 -6.20
N LEU A 97 28.14 -68.58 -5.02
CA LEU A 97 28.25 -67.49 -4.04
C LEU A 97 29.12 -66.36 -4.57
N ASN A 98 30.30 -66.66 -5.13
CA ASN A 98 31.18 -65.66 -5.74
C ASN A 98 30.48 -64.89 -6.87
N ALA A 99 29.73 -65.58 -7.73
CA ALA A 99 28.97 -64.93 -8.80
C ALA A 99 27.86 -64.00 -8.28
N ARG A 100 27.23 -64.36 -7.14
CA ARG A 100 26.23 -63.49 -6.47
C ARG A 100 26.90 -62.28 -5.81
N ASP A 101 28.02 -62.48 -5.12
CA ASP A 101 28.77 -61.40 -4.48
C ASP A 101 29.23 -60.34 -5.49
N SER A 102 29.68 -60.75 -6.68
CA SER A 102 29.99 -59.82 -7.78
C SER A 102 28.76 -58.99 -8.19
N ARG A 103 27.58 -59.60 -8.31
CA ARG A 103 26.34 -58.88 -8.66
C ARG A 103 25.91 -57.90 -7.57
N TYR A 104 26.01 -58.29 -6.29
CA TYR A 104 25.69 -57.39 -5.19
C TYR A 104 26.63 -56.18 -5.15
N LEU A 105 27.92 -56.38 -5.47
CA LEU A 105 28.88 -55.28 -5.54
C LEU A 105 28.53 -54.29 -6.66
N GLU A 106 28.14 -54.79 -7.84
CA GLU A 106 27.66 -53.96 -8.96
C GLU A 106 26.39 -53.17 -8.59
N ASP A 107 25.44 -53.80 -7.89
CA ASP A 107 24.21 -53.15 -7.46
C ASP A 107 24.46 -52.08 -6.39
N VAL A 108 25.37 -52.33 -5.45
CA VAL A 108 25.80 -51.34 -4.46
C VAL A 108 26.42 -50.13 -5.15
N GLU A 109 27.30 -50.32 -6.14
CA GLU A 109 27.91 -49.21 -6.87
C GLU A 109 26.88 -48.43 -7.69
N ARG A 110 25.96 -49.14 -8.34
CA ARG A 110 24.83 -48.53 -9.07
C ARG A 110 23.96 -47.68 -8.15
N LEU A 111 23.63 -48.19 -6.96
CA LEU A 111 22.84 -47.46 -5.96
C LEU A 111 23.60 -46.26 -5.41
N ARG A 112 24.90 -46.39 -5.15
CA ARG A 112 25.76 -45.27 -4.73
C ARG A 112 25.76 -44.15 -5.77
N LYS A 113 25.86 -44.48 -7.06
CA LYS A 113 25.77 -43.51 -8.15
C LYS A 113 24.42 -42.78 -8.14
N LYS A 114 23.31 -43.51 -8.05
CA LYS A 114 21.96 -42.91 -7.96
C LYS A 114 21.79 -42.01 -6.74
N VAL A 115 22.32 -42.40 -5.58
CA VAL A 115 22.29 -41.56 -4.37
C VAL A 115 23.08 -40.27 -4.59
N SER A 116 24.22 -40.33 -5.29
CA SER A 116 24.98 -39.13 -5.63
C SER A 116 24.24 -38.22 -6.61
N GLU A 117 23.59 -38.79 -7.62
CA GLU A 117 22.77 -38.04 -8.60
C GLU A 117 21.59 -37.34 -7.91
N LEU A 118 20.80 -38.07 -7.12
CA LEU A 118 19.66 -37.52 -6.38
C LEU A 118 20.07 -36.43 -5.38
N LYS A 119 21.22 -36.57 -4.71
CA LYS A 119 21.75 -35.52 -3.84
C LYS A 119 22.06 -34.23 -4.62
N GLY A 120 22.59 -34.36 -5.83
CA GLY A 120 22.82 -33.21 -6.71
C GLY A 120 21.51 -32.54 -7.15
N GLU A 121 20.49 -33.33 -7.48
CA GLU A 121 19.16 -32.80 -7.83
C GLU A 121 18.50 -32.09 -6.66
N ILE A 122 18.57 -32.65 -5.44
CA ILE A 122 18.07 -32.02 -4.22
C ILE A 122 18.75 -30.67 -4.00
N ALA A 123 20.09 -30.62 -4.07
CA ALA A 123 20.83 -29.37 -3.88
C ALA A 123 20.46 -28.30 -4.91
N LYS A 124 20.21 -28.71 -6.17
CA LYS A 124 19.74 -27.80 -7.23
C LYS A 124 18.36 -27.23 -6.90
N VAL A 125 17.42 -28.09 -6.51
CA VAL A 125 16.04 -27.67 -6.15
C VAL A 125 16.04 -26.77 -4.92
N GLU A 126 16.87 -27.05 -3.91
CA GLU A 126 17.02 -26.21 -2.71
C GLU A 126 17.56 -24.81 -3.07
N ASN A 127 18.52 -24.73 -3.98
CA ASN A 127 19.03 -23.46 -4.48
C ASN A 127 17.97 -22.69 -5.27
N ASP A 128 17.25 -23.36 -6.18
CA ASP A 128 16.18 -22.74 -6.97
C ASP A 128 15.04 -22.24 -6.08
N TYR A 129 14.66 -23.00 -5.05
CA TYR A 129 13.68 -22.60 -4.04
C TYR A 129 14.14 -21.37 -3.24
N SER A 130 15.41 -21.34 -2.82
CA SER A 130 15.96 -20.21 -2.07
C SER A 130 15.96 -18.92 -2.91
N ASN A 131 16.38 -19.01 -4.17
CA ASN A 131 16.34 -17.89 -5.12
C ASN A 131 14.90 -17.39 -5.35
N TYR A 132 13.94 -18.31 -5.54
CA TYR A 132 12.53 -17.95 -5.66
C TYR A 132 12.00 -17.23 -4.42
N LYS A 133 12.34 -17.73 -3.22
CA LYS A 133 11.94 -17.13 -1.95
C LYS A 133 12.51 -15.71 -1.79
N GLU A 134 13.77 -15.49 -2.12
CA GLU A 134 14.40 -14.16 -2.07
C GLU A 134 13.72 -13.18 -3.04
N LYS A 135 13.42 -13.62 -4.27
CA LYS A 135 12.66 -12.83 -5.24
C LYS A 135 11.26 -12.46 -4.72
N TYR A 136 10.60 -13.37 -4.01
CA TYR A 136 9.27 -13.11 -3.44
C TYR A 136 9.33 -12.07 -2.33
N VAL A 137 10.35 -12.08 -1.48
CA VAL A 137 10.56 -11.03 -0.46
C VAL A 137 10.72 -9.67 -1.13
N VAL A 138 11.54 -9.57 -2.17
CA VAL A 138 11.70 -8.33 -2.94
C VAL A 138 10.36 -7.88 -3.56
N GLN A 139 9.53 -8.81 -4.04
CA GLN A 139 8.19 -8.49 -4.55
C GLN A 139 7.25 -7.97 -3.47
N GLU A 140 7.31 -8.52 -2.26
CA GLU A 140 6.55 -8.04 -1.11
C GLU A 140 6.92 -6.58 -0.78
N ASP A 141 8.21 -6.26 -0.72
CA ASP A 141 8.70 -4.89 -0.52
C ASP A 141 8.15 -3.94 -1.59
N PHE A 142 8.23 -4.31 -2.88
CA PHE A 142 7.67 -3.51 -3.97
C PHE A 142 6.15 -3.30 -3.85
N ILE A 143 5.40 -4.33 -3.42
CA ILE A 143 3.95 -4.21 -3.21
C ILE A 143 3.66 -3.22 -2.08
N THR A 144 4.44 -3.25 -1.00
CA THR A 144 4.27 -2.29 0.11
C THR A 144 4.58 -0.86 -0.31
N GLU A 145 5.66 -0.64 -1.07
CA GLU A 145 6.05 0.67 -1.59
C GLU A 145 4.99 1.24 -2.54
N LEU A 146 4.49 0.41 -3.48
CA LEU A 146 3.39 0.78 -4.36
C LEU A 146 2.13 1.15 -3.58
N GLY A 147 1.79 0.38 -2.55
CA GLY A 147 0.67 0.70 -1.66
C GLY A 147 0.81 2.06 -0.97
N GLN A 148 2.01 2.39 -0.47
CA GLN A 148 2.30 3.70 0.10
C GLN A 148 2.16 4.83 -0.92
N LYS A 149 2.69 4.64 -2.13
CA LYS A 149 2.60 5.64 -3.21
C LYS A 149 1.17 5.88 -3.68
N VAL A 150 0.34 4.83 -3.74
CA VAL A 150 -1.10 4.97 -4.04
C VAL A 150 -1.80 5.81 -2.96
N ASN A 151 -1.48 5.59 -1.68
CA ASN A 151 -2.04 6.39 -0.59
C ASN A 151 -1.63 7.87 -0.68
N GLU A 152 -0.35 8.14 -0.97
CA GLU A 152 0.18 9.50 -1.18
C GLU A 152 -0.50 10.21 -2.36
N ILE A 153 -0.75 9.49 -3.47
CA ILE A 153 -1.50 10.03 -4.61
C ILE A 153 -2.93 10.39 -4.21
N ASN A 154 -3.59 9.54 -3.43
CA ASN A 154 -4.96 9.80 -2.98
C ASN A 154 -5.05 11.02 -2.06
N THR A 155 -4.09 11.21 -1.15
CA THR A 155 -4.06 12.40 -0.29
C THR A 155 -3.78 13.66 -1.09
N LEU A 156 -2.80 13.63 -2.01
CA LEU A 156 -2.51 14.76 -2.90
C LEU A 156 -3.69 15.11 -3.79
N LYS A 157 -4.42 14.10 -4.30
CA LYS A 157 -5.63 14.30 -5.10
C LYS A 157 -6.70 15.03 -4.30
N GLY A 158 -6.98 14.59 -3.07
CA GLY A 158 -7.95 15.25 -2.19
C GLY A 158 -7.57 16.70 -1.86
N SER A 159 -6.29 16.96 -1.57
CA SER A 159 -5.78 18.32 -1.37
C SER A 159 -5.95 19.18 -2.63
N ASN A 160 -5.69 18.62 -3.81
CA ASN A 160 -5.82 19.35 -5.07
C ASN A 160 -7.30 19.68 -5.39
N GLU A 161 -8.23 18.76 -5.11
CA GLU A 161 -9.66 19.01 -5.21
C GLU A 161 -10.11 20.13 -4.24
N SER A 162 -9.61 20.11 -3.00
CA SER A 162 -9.88 21.16 -2.01
C SER A 162 -9.34 22.52 -2.46
N LEU A 163 -8.10 22.58 -2.93
CA LEU A 163 -7.48 23.81 -3.44
C LEU A 163 -8.21 24.34 -4.67
N THR A 164 -8.72 23.44 -5.52
CA THR A 164 -9.52 23.82 -6.69
C THR A 164 -10.81 24.53 -6.26
N LEU A 165 -11.51 24.00 -5.25
CA LEU A 165 -12.71 24.63 -4.69
C LEU A 165 -12.41 26.01 -4.06
N GLU A 166 -11.31 26.12 -3.32
CA GLU A 166 -10.88 27.39 -2.72
C GLU A 166 -10.56 28.44 -3.79
N LEU A 167 -9.88 28.06 -4.88
CA LEU A 167 -9.64 28.93 -6.02
C LEU A 167 -10.94 29.40 -6.69
N TYR A 168 -11.94 28.53 -6.84
CA TYR A 168 -13.24 28.92 -7.38
C TYR A 168 -13.91 30.01 -6.53
N MET A 169 -13.93 29.82 -5.20
CA MET A 169 -14.50 30.80 -4.27
C MET A 169 -13.77 32.15 -4.33
N LEU A 170 -12.43 32.14 -4.33
CA LEU A 170 -11.63 33.36 -4.40
C LEU A 170 -11.81 34.09 -5.74
N VAL A 171 -12.01 33.37 -6.84
CA VAL A 171 -12.29 33.97 -8.14
C VAL A 171 -13.66 34.65 -8.14
N GLU A 172 -14.68 34.01 -7.56
CA GLU A 172 -16.01 34.64 -7.41
C GLU A 172 -15.93 35.90 -6.54
N GLU A 173 -15.24 35.83 -5.39
CA GLU A 173 -15.02 36.98 -4.52
C GLU A 173 -14.32 38.12 -5.26
N LYS A 174 -13.24 37.81 -6.00
CA LYS A 174 -12.53 38.80 -6.82
C LYS A 174 -13.45 39.49 -7.82
N ILE A 175 -14.32 38.74 -8.51
CA ILE A 175 -15.27 39.32 -9.47
C ILE A 175 -16.22 40.31 -8.77
N THR A 176 -16.71 39.97 -7.57
CA THR A 176 -17.58 40.88 -6.80
C THR A 176 -16.85 42.17 -6.43
N LEU A 177 -15.61 42.06 -5.92
CA LEU A 177 -14.80 43.21 -5.54
C LEU A 177 -14.42 44.08 -6.74
N GLU A 178 -14.11 43.50 -7.90
CA GLU A 178 -13.84 44.25 -9.13
C GLU A 178 -15.06 45.05 -9.60
N ASN A 179 -16.27 44.49 -9.47
CA ASN A 179 -17.52 45.20 -9.78
C ASN A 179 -17.78 46.35 -8.82
N ASP A 180 -17.59 46.13 -7.51
CA ASP A 180 -17.76 47.17 -6.49
C ASP A 180 -16.76 48.32 -6.70
N LEU A 181 -15.51 48.00 -7.03
CA LEU A 181 -14.48 48.99 -7.35
C LEU A 181 -14.88 49.81 -8.58
N ARG A 182 -15.40 49.17 -9.63
CA ARG A 182 -15.92 49.87 -10.82
C ARG A 182 -17.03 50.86 -10.45
N LEU A 183 -18.01 50.44 -9.66
CA LEU A 183 -19.11 51.30 -9.21
C LEU A 183 -18.62 52.48 -8.35
N ALA A 184 -17.66 52.23 -7.45
CA ALA A 184 -17.05 53.29 -6.66
C ALA A 184 -16.31 54.31 -7.56
N ASN A 185 -15.61 53.82 -8.58
CA ASN A 185 -14.87 54.67 -9.51
C ASN A 185 -15.81 55.53 -10.39
N GLU A 186 -16.94 54.98 -10.83
CA GLU A 186 -18.01 55.75 -11.51
C GLU A 186 -18.53 56.88 -10.62
N LYS A 187 -18.83 56.60 -9.34
CA LYS A 187 -19.27 57.63 -8.37
C LYS A 187 -18.22 58.71 -8.14
N VAL A 188 -16.93 58.34 -8.08
CA VAL A 188 -15.84 59.32 -7.96
C VAL A 188 -15.78 60.22 -9.19
N SER A 189 -15.97 59.66 -10.39
CA SER A 189 -16.03 60.44 -11.63
C SER A 189 -17.20 61.45 -11.60
N THR A 190 -18.40 61.03 -11.21
CA THR A 190 -19.56 61.94 -11.13
C THR A 190 -19.34 63.04 -10.10
N LEU A 191 -18.79 62.71 -8.93
CA LEU A 191 -18.48 63.70 -7.90
C LEU A 191 -17.38 64.66 -8.33
N ALA A 192 -16.40 64.20 -9.13
CA ALA A 192 -15.36 65.06 -9.68
C ALA A 192 -15.95 66.07 -10.67
N GLU A 193 -16.88 65.65 -11.54
CA GLU A 193 -17.59 66.56 -12.45
C GLU A 193 -18.46 67.58 -11.68
N GLU A 194 -19.17 67.15 -10.63
CA GLU A 194 -19.94 68.06 -9.77
C GLU A 194 -19.05 69.06 -9.04
N LYS A 195 -17.91 68.60 -8.53
CA LYS A 195 -16.90 69.46 -7.90
C LYS A 195 -16.38 70.50 -8.89
N GLU A 196 -16.06 70.11 -10.13
CA GLU A 196 -15.60 71.05 -11.16
C GLU A 196 -16.69 72.09 -11.49
N LYS A 197 -17.97 71.66 -11.62
CA LYS A 197 -19.10 72.58 -11.77
C LYS A 197 -19.16 73.57 -10.61
N LEU A 198 -19.11 73.10 -9.36
CA LEU A 198 -19.13 73.95 -8.18
C LEU A 198 -17.94 74.92 -8.12
N GLU A 199 -16.73 74.46 -8.44
CA GLU A 199 -15.54 75.31 -8.52
C GLU A 199 -15.70 76.39 -9.61
N SER A 200 -16.27 76.04 -10.77
CA SER A 200 -16.59 77.00 -11.83
C SER A 200 -17.63 78.04 -11.39
N PHE A 201 -18.67 77.62 -10.67
CA PHE A 201 -19.68 78.48 -10.07
C PHE A 201 -19.05 79.42 -9.04
N LEU A 202 -18.19 78.92 -8.16
CA LEU A 202 -17.49 79.72 -7.15
C LEU A 202 -16.58 80.76 -7.80
N LYS A 203 -15.87 80.40 -8.88
CA LYS A 203 -15.03 81.33 -9.63
C LYS A 203 -15.85 82.42 -10.31
N SER A 204 -17.01 82.07 -10.86
CA SER A 204 -17.99 83.03 -11.39
C SER A 204 -18.53 83.96 -10.29
N PHE A 205 -18.91 83.40 -9.14
CA PHE A 205 -19.40 84.16 -7.98
C PHE A 205 -18.32 85.12 -7.42
N ASN A 206 -17.06 84.71 -7.38
CA ASN A 206 -15.95 85.59 -6.97
C ASN A 206 -15.59 86.64 -8.04
N SER A 207 -16.13 86.52 -9.25
CA SER A 207 -16.04 87.53 -10.32
C SER A 207 -17.24 88.50 -10.34
N TRP A 208 -18.29 88.22 -9.55
CA TRP A 208 -19.28 89.25 -9.27
C TRP A 208 -18.60 90.41 -8.56
N PRO A 209 -19.06 91.66 -8.77
CA PRO A 209 -18.57 92.79 -8.01
C PRO A 209 -18.67 92.43 -6.52
N GLN A 210 -17.58 92.60 -5.76
CA GLN A 210 -17.74 92.73 -4.31
C GLN A 210 -18.88 93.72 -4.08
N VAL A 211 -19.79 93.42 -3.14
CA VAL A 211 -20.86 94.33 -2.73
C VAL A 211 -20.23 95.58 -2.12
N GLY A 212 -19.74 96.46 -2.99
CA GLY A 212 -19.85 97.89 -2.84
C GLY A 212 -21.19 98.25 -3.43
N ASP A 213 -22.13 98.52 -2.53
CA ASP A 213 -23.37 99.25 -2.78
C ASP A 213 -24.15 98.84 -4.03
N VAL A 214 -24.83 97.69 -3.95
CA VAL A 214 -25.91 97.38 -4.91
C VAL A 214 -27.09 98.27 -4.55
N SER A 215 -27.20 99.38 -5.29
CA SER A 215 -28.47 100.11 -5.41
C SER A 215 -29.53 99.13 -5.92
N LEU A 216 -30.55 98.92 -5.08
CA LEU A 216 -31.75 98.18 -5.38
C LEU A 216 -32.43 98.77 -6.62
N GLU A 217 -32.17 98.21 -7.79
CA GLU A 217 -33.15 98.29 -8.87
C GLU A 217 -34.33 97.40 -8.47
N GLU A 218 -35.50 98.03 -8.43
CA GLU A 218 -36.76 97.48 -7.96
C GLU A 218 -37.20 96.30 -8.83
N GLY A 219 -36.76 95.10 -8.46
CA GLY A 219 -37.44 93.87 -8.77
C GLY A 219 -38.77 93.83 -8.03
N SER A 220 -39.87 93.98 -8.78
CA SER A 220 -41.26 93.67 -8.41
C SER A 220 -41.63 93.95 -6.94
N ASN A 221 -41.92 95.23 -6.66
CA ASN A 221 -42.44 95.77 -5.39
C ASN A 221 -43.88 95.29 -5.04
N GLU A 222 -44.22 94.02 -5.22
CA GLU A 222 -45.52 93.50 -4.80
C GLU A 222 -45.68 93.45 -3.28
N LEU A 223 -44.61 93.61 -2.50
CA LEU A 223 -44.66 93.54 -1.03
C LEU A 223 -44.63 94.89 -0.30
N LYS A 224 -44.40 96.03 -0.99
CA LYS A 224 -44.30 97.36 -0.33
C LYS A 224 -45.63 97.92 0.18
N ASN A 225 -46.78 97.41 -0.28
CA ASN A 225 -48.10 97.91 0.10
C ASN A 225 -48.88 96.99 1.05
N PHE A 226 -48.25 95.93 1.57
CA PHE A 226 -48.88 95.05 2.52
C PHE A 226 -48.70 95.59 3.95
N ASP A 227 -49.77 96.17 4.53
CA ASP A 227 -49.83 96.33 5.98
C ASP A 227 -49.68 94.96 6.66
N ARG A 228 -49.18 94.90 7.91
CA ARG A 228 -48.89 93.66 8.64
C ARG A 228 -50.05 92.67 8.58
N PHE A 229 -51.29 93.17 8.64
CA PHE A 229 -52.50 92.36 8.52
C PHE A 229 -52.61 91.69 7.14
N ALA A 230 -52.36 92.44 6.07
CA ALA A 230 -52.42 91.92 4.70
C ALA A 230 -51.31 90.90 4.45
N LEU A 231 -50.11 91.09 5.00
CA LEU A 231 -49.01 90.14 4.85
C LEU A 231 -49.33 88.81 5.55
N ILE A 232 -49.86 88.87 6.78
CA ILE A 232 -50.33 87.69 7.51
C ILE A 232 -51.45 86.98 6.75
N ALA A 233 -52.38 87.74 6.13
CA ALA A 233 -53.43 87.17 5.30
C ALA A 233 -52.84 86.42 4.10
N LYS A 234 -51.86 87.01 3.40
CA LYS A 234 -51.24 86.39 2.22
C LYS A 234 -50.41 85.14 2.59
N ILE A 235 -49.71 85.14 3.71
CA ILE A 235 -49.02 83.95 4.24
C ILE A 235 -50.04 82.83 4.48
N ARG A 236 -51.15 83.10 5.17
CA ARG A 236 -52.20 82.10 5.40
C ARG A 236 -52.82 81.59 4.10
N THR A 237 -53.01 82.46 3.12
CA THR A 237 -53.49 82.05 1.79
C THR A 237 -52.51 81.09 1.13
N LEU A 238 -51.22 81.42 1.11
CA LEU A 238 -50.18 80.57 0.52
C LEU A 238 -50.02 79.24 1.28
N GLU A 239 -50.10 79.26 2.61
CA GLU A 239 -50.11 78.05 3.44
C GLU A 239 -51.28 77.13 3.08
N ASN A 240 -52.48 77.70 2.92
CA ASN A 240 -53.66 76.93 2.52
C ASN A 240 -53.55 76.40 1.08
N GLU A 241 -53.05 77.20 0.14
CA GLU A 241 -52.82 76.77 -1.25
C GLU A 241 -51.81 75.62 -1.31
N LEU A 242 -50.72 75.70 -0.56
CA LEU A 242 -49.71 74.64 -0.49
C LEU A 242 -50.26 73.36 0.15
N LEU A 243 -51.03 73.49 1.25
CA LEU A 243 -51.66 72.35 1.91
C LEU A 243 -52.67 71.66 0.98
N THR A 244 -53.46 72.46 0.25
CA THR A 244 -54.43 71.95 -0.72
C THR A 244 -53.72 71.22 -1.87
N SER A 245 -52.65 71.82 -2.41
CA SER A 245 -51.86 71.19 -3.49
C SER A 245 -51.18 69.89 -3.05
N ALA A 246 -50.68 69.84 -1.81
CA ALA A 246 -50.10 68.62 -1.25
C ALA A 246 -51.15 67.52 -1.07
N GLN A 247 -52.35 67.88 -0.58
CA GLN A 247 -53.47 66.95 -0.43
C GLN A 247 -53.93 66.40 -1.79
N GLU A 248 -54.12 67.26 -2.79
CA GLU A 248 -54.49 66.85 -4.15
C GLU A 248 -53.43 65.94 -4.79
N SER A 249 -52.15 66.25 -4.58
CA SER A 249 -51.04 65.42 -5.08
C SER A 249 -51.03 64.03 -4.43
N PHE A 250 -51.33 63.96 -3.13
CA PHE A 250 -51.45 62.69 -2.41
C PHE A 250 -52.66 61.88 -2.89
N ASP A 251 -53.83 62.51 -3.03
CA ASP A 251 -55.04 61.85 -3.51
C ASP A 251 -54.86 61.31 -4.93
N ASN A 252 -54.20 62.08 -5.80
CA ASN A 252 -53.85 61.64 -7.14
C ASN A 252 -52.89 60.43 -7.14
N ALA A 253 -51.85 60.45 -6.29
CA ALA A 253 -50.95 59.31 -6.14
C ALA A 253 -51.69 58.06 -5.62
N LEU A 254 -52.58 58.22 -4.64
CA LEU A 254 -53.41 57.13 -4.12
C LEU A 254 -54.34 56.57 -5.19
N ALA A 255 -54.94 57.42 -6.02
CA ALA A 255 -55.78 57.01 -7.15
C ALA A 255 -54.98 56.21 -8.20
N GLN A 256 -53.76 56.65 -8.52
CA GLN A 256 -52.88 55.90 -9.44
C GLN A 256 -52.53 54.52 -8.89
N VAL A 257 -52.21 54.42 -7.59
CA VAL A 257 -51.92 53.14 -6.93
C VAL A 257 -53.13 52.22 -6.95
N LYS A 258 -54.34 52.73 -6.68
CA LYS A 258 -55.59 51.95 -6.79
C LYS A 258 -55.87 51.48 -8.22
N CYS A 259 -55.58 52.30 -9.22
CA CYS A 259 -55.75 51.95 -10.63
C CYS A 259 -54.82 50.81 -11.06
N LEU A 260 -53.56 50.85 -10.64
CA LEU A 260 -52.55 49.83 -10.98
C LEU A 260 -52.74 48.51 -10.20
N ASN A 261 -53.51 48.52 -9.11
CA ASN A 261 -53.71 47.36 -8.25
C ASN A 261 -55.21 47.09 -8.00
N PRO A 262 -55.97 46.70 -9.05
CA PRO A 262 -57.44 46.57 -8.96
C PRO A 262 -57.92 45.40 -8.09
N GLU A 263 -57.07 44.40 -7.86
CA GLU A 263 -57.42 43.20 -7.07
C GLU A 263 -57.11 43.34 -5.57
N VAL A 264 -56.50 44.47 -5.14
CA VAL A 264 -56.06 44.70 -3.75
C VAL A 264 -56.94 45.77 -3.11
N GLU A 265 -57.68 45.38 -2.06
CA GLU A 265 -58.47 46.32 -1.26
C GLU A 265 -57.57 47.09 -0.27
N PHE A 266 -57.27 48.36 -0.57
CA PHE A 266 -56.48 49.22 0.31
C PHE A 266 -57.28 49.68 1.53
N LYS A 267 -56.91 49.18 2.72
CA LYS A 267 -57.44 49.67 4.00
C LYS A 267 -56.72 50.96 4.40
N THR A 268 -57.38 52.10 4.22
CA THR A 268 -56.84 53.43 4.57
C THR A 268 -57.32 53.94 5.93
N ALA A 269 -58.18 53.18 6.62
CA ALA A 269 -58.69 53.53 7.94
C ALA A 269 -57.54 53.65 8.95
N GLY A 270 -57.47 54.78 9.66
CA GLY A 270 -56.43 55.06 10.65
C GLY A 270 -55.10 55.60 10.09
N MET A 271 -54.98 55.82 8.78
CA MET A 271 -53.86 56.57 8.22
C MET A 271 -53.95 58.04 8.62
N SER A 272 -52.83 58.59 9.08
CA SER A 272 -52.69 60.00 9.44
C SER A 272 -51.28 60.45 9.08
N LEU A 273 -51.14 61.72 8.69
CA LEU A 273 -49.83 62.36 8.40
C LEU A 273 -48.85 62.17 9.57
N LEU A 274 -49.38 62.14 10.79
CA LEU A 274 -48.61 62.05 12.01
C LEU A 274 -48.39 60.61 12.49
N LYS A 275 -48.89 59.56 11.80
CA LYS A 275 -48.65 58.17 12.20
C LYS A 275 -47.51 57.56 11.38
N LEU A 276 -46.60 56.88 12.07
CA LEU A 276 -45.44 56.20 11.49
C LEU A 276 -45.65 54.68 11.51
N VAL A 277 -45.09 53.98 10.53
CA VAL A 277 -45.10 52.51 10.52
C VAL A 277 -43.94 52.00 11.39
N LYS A 278 -44.26 51.39 12.53
CA LYS A 278 -43.30 50.66 13.38
C LYS A 278 -43.78 49.23 13.57
N ASP A 279 -42.93 48.26 13.24
CA ASP A 279 -43.23 46.82 13.35
C ASP A 279 -44.53 46.40 12.64
N GLY A 280 -44.77 46.97 11.46
CA GLY A 280 -45.97 46.69 10.65
C GLY A 280 -47.27 47.33 11.15
N HIS A 281 -47.23 48.19 12.17
CA HIS A 281 -48.40 48.87 12.73
C HIS A 281 -48.24 50.40 12.66
N LEU A 282 -49.35 51.11 12.43
CA LEU A 282 -49.39 52.58 12.47
C LEU A 282 -49.40 53.04 13.93
N LYS A 283 -48.36 53.77 14.36
CA LYS A 283 -48.22 54.31 15.72
C LYS A 283 -47.91 55.81 15.67
N ALA A 284 -48.37 56.56 16.66
CA ALA A 284 -47.97 57.95 16.83
C ALA A 284 -46.47 58.03 17.23
N PRO A 285 -45.76 59.11 16.84
CA PRO A 285 -44.42 59.43 17.29
C PRO A 285 -44.34 59.49 18.81
N GLU A 286 -43.18 59.11 19.34
CA GLU A 286 -42.95 59.04 20.78
C GLU A 286 -43.02 60.44 21.40
N GLY A 287 -43.95 60.65 22.34
CA GLY A 287 -44.23 61.94 22.98
C GLY A 287 -45.40 62.74 22.40
N TYR A 288 -46.05 62.26 21.34
CA TYR A 288 -47.30 62.85 20.83
C TYR A 288 -48.52 62.15 21.44
N VAL A 289 -49.41 62.94 22.05
CA VAL A 289 -50.75 62.51 22.46
C VAL A 289 -51.72 63.00 21.39
N ASP A 290 -52.46 62.08 20.78
CA ASP A 290 -53.41 62.38 19.71
C ASP A 290 -54.72 62.87 20.36
N ASP A 291 -54.93 64.19 20.40
CA ASP A 291 -56.09 64.80 21.08
C ASP A 291 -57.45 64.50 20.38
N GLU A 292 -57.43 63.89 19.19
CA GLU A 292 -58.63 63.55 18.40
C GLU A 292 -59.21 62.16 18.73
N GLU A 293 -58.51 61.27 19.43
CA GLU A 293 -59.05 59.96 19.86
C GLU A 293 -59.89 60.05 21.17
N ALA A 294 -60.12 61.25 21.70
CA ALA A 294 -60.93 61.47 22.92
C ALA A 294 -62.42 61.77 22.66
N LYS A 295 -62.89 61.64 21.41
CA LYS A 295 -64.32 61.80 21.07
C LYS A 295 -64.74 60.70 20.11
N ASP A 296 -65.01 59.51 20.65
CA ASP A 296 -66.19 58.70 20.35
C ASP A 296 -66.08 57.32 21.03
N VAL A 297 -66.86 57.16 22.10
CA VAL A 297 -67.54 55.91 22.48
C VAL A 297 -68.88 55.91 21.76
#